data_AF-A0A1G2R084-F1
#
_entry.id   AF-A0A1G2R084-F1
#
_cell.length_a   1.000
_cell.length_b   1.000
_cell.length_c   1.000
_cell.angle_alpha   90.00
_cell.angle_beta   90.00
_cell.angle_gamma   90.00
#
_symmetry.space_group_name_H-M   'P 1'
#
loop_
_entity.id
_entity.type
_entity.pdbx_description
1 polymer ?
#
loop_
_entity_poly.entity_id
_entity_poly.type
_entity_poly.pdbx_seq_one_letter_code
_entity_poly.pdbx_strand_id
1 'polypeptide(L)'
;MSKKVYFSIIILVLAVAGILWWGYSNKVTVEPIPEPVVQNDNSQTSPIDTTPTGWLKETDEATGLTFRYPADFGTNYISVVDWPPKLEVLTEEFSCTEAGEETSRAGRTNKQIIGGREFCVTTESEGAAGSVYTMYAYGFDGGGETVVFTFSLKFVQCDNYDEPDQSLCKNERTRFDPGVTVSLIANSIKNE
;
A
#
# COMPACT_ATOMS: atom_id res chain seq x y z
N MET A 1 39.16 24.24 55.23
CA MET A 1 38.32 24.12 54.02
C MET A 1 37.13 25.06 54.18
N SER A 2 36.89 25.99 53.26
CA SER A 2 35.84 27.02 53.40
C SER A 2 34.43 26.39 53.30
N LYS A 3 33.48 26.88 54.10
CA LYS A 3 32.06 26.42 54.09
C LYS A 3 31.46 26.42 52.68
N LYS A 4 31.91 27.33 51.81
CA LYS A 4 31.48 27.41 50.39
C LYS A 4 31.97 26.22 49.56
N VAL A 5 33.20 25.75 49.79
CA VAL A 5 33.78 24.59 49.09
C VAL A 5 33.09 23.30 49.52
N TYR A 6 32.74 23.18 50.81
CA TYR A 6 32.02 22.02 51.34
C TYR A 6 30.60 21.92 50.76
N PHE A 7 29.89 23.05 50.63
CA PHE A 7 28.56 23.10 50.03
C PHE A 7 28.56 22.69 48.55
N SER A 8 29.55 23.15 47.76
CA SER A 8 29.66 22.78 46.34
C SER A 8 29.95 21.29 46.14
N ILE A 9 30.77 20.67 47.00
CA ILE A 9 31.07 19.23 46.92
C ILE A 9 29.81 18.41 47.24
N ILE A 10 29.01 18.82 48.23
CA ILE A 10 27.77 18.11 48.60
C ILE A 10 26.75 18.11 47.44
N ILE A 11 26.56 19.25 46.77
CA ILE A 11 25.63 19.34 45.63
C ILE A 11 26.05 18.41 44.49
N LEU A 12 27.36 18.34 44.21
CA LEU A 12 27.90 17.48 43.16
C LEU A 12 27.73 15.99 43.49
N VAL A 13 27.95 15.61 44.75
CA VAL A 13 27.73 14.22 45.21
C VAL A 13 26.25 13.84 45.14
N LEU A 14 25.34 14.73 45.52
CA LEU A 14 23.90 14.48 45.44
C LEU A 14 23.39 14.38 44.00
N ALA A 15 23.91 15.21 43.08
CA ALA A 15 23.57 15.12 41.66
C ALA A 15 24.03 13.79 41.03
N VAL A 16 25.25 13.34 41.33
CA VAL A 16 25.78 12.06 40.85
C VAL A 16 24.99 10.88 41.44
N ALA A 17 24.66 10.93 42.74
CA ALA A 17 23.84 9.91 43.39
C ALA A 17 22.42 9.82 42.80
N GLY A 18 21.80 10.97 42.45
CA GLY A 18 20.49 11.01 41.80
C GLY A 18 20.49 10.38 40.40
N ILE A 19 21.53 10.64 39.60
CA ILE A 19 21.69 10.05 38.26
C ILE A 19 21.89 8.53 38.34
N LEU A 20 22.69 8.06 39.30
CA LEU A 20 22.91 6.62 39.51
C LEU A 20 21.65 5.92 40.03
N TRP A 21 20.84 6.57 40.87
CA TRP A 21 19.57 6.02 41.35
C TRP A 21 18.51 5.92 40.24
N TRP A 22 18.44 6.91 39.35
CA TRP A 22 17.52 6.89 38.20
C TRP A 22 17.87 5.77 37.21
N GLY A 23 19.16 5.55 36.94
CA GLY A 23 19.64 4.44 36.11
C GLY A 23 19.39 3.05 36.72
N TYR A 24 19.41 2.93 38.06
CA TYR A 24 19.18 1.66 38.75
C TYR A 24 17.70 1.26 38.83
N SER A 25 16.79 2.23 38.85
CA SER A 25 15.36 1.97 39.08
C SER A 25 14.59 1.53 37.82
N ASN A 26 15.16 1.71 36.62
CA ASN A 26 14.52 1.35 35.35
C ASN A 26 14.97 -0.04 34.83
N LYS A 27 14.88 -1.08 35.67
CA LYS A 27 14.95 -2.45 35.17
C LYS A 27 13.56 -2.92 34.75
N VAL A 28 13.26 -2.80 33.45
CA VAL A 28 12.10 -3.44 32.84
C VAL A 28 12.30 -4.95 32.93
N THR A 29 11.59 -5.60 33.84
CA THR A 29 11.47 -7.05 33.89
C THR A 29 10.58 -7.47 32.74
N VAL A 30 11.18 -7.99 31.67
CA VAL A 30 10.44 -8.69 30.62
C VAL A 30 10.04 -10.04 31.22
N GLU A 31 8.76 -10.19 31.56
CA GLU A 31 8.21 -11.50 31.91
C GLU A 31 8.32 -12.43 30.70
N PRO A 32 8.69 -13.71 30.88
CA PRO A 32 8.72 -14.67 29.80
C PRO A 32 7.31 -14.80 29.20
N ILE A 33 7.24 -14.58 27.88
CA ILE A 33 6.03 -14.76 27.08
C ILE A 33 5.53 -16.20 27.33
N PRO A 34 4.29 -16.42 27.78
CA PRO A 34 3.76 -17.77 27.91
C PRO A 34 3.81 -18.45 26.54
N GLU A 35 4.33 -19.68 26.51
CA GLU A 35 4.38 -20.50 25.31
C GLU A 35 2.98 -20.56 24.66
N PRO A 36 2.87 -20.41 23.33
CA PRO A 36 1.59 -20.51 22.66
C PRO A 36 1.00 -21.90 22.91
N VAL A 37 -0.17 -21.91 23.56
CA VAL A 37 -0.97 -23.12 23.72
C VAL A 37 -1.34 -23.60 22.32
N VAL A 38 -0.74 -24.71 21.90
CA VAL A 38 -1.08 -25.41 20.66
C VAL A 38 -2.48 -25.98 20.83
N GLN A 39 -3.49 -25.22 20.40
CA GLN A 39 -4.82 -25.78 20.16
C GLN A 39 -4.79 -26.47 18.80
N ASN A 40 -4.82 -27.81 18.83
CA ASN A 40 -5.03 -28.64 17.67
C ASN A 40 -6.50 -28.51 17.22
N ASP A 41 -6.80 -27.50 16.41
CA ASP A 41 -8.04 -27.48 15.64
C ASP A 41 -7.78 -28.19 14.31
N ASN A 42 -8.35 -29.38 14.19
CA ASN A 42 -8.26 -30.26 13.03
C ASN A 42 -9.31 -29.82 11.99
N SER A 43 -9.31 -28.53 11.64
CA SER A 43 -10.18 -27.96 10.62
C SER A 43 -9.37 -27.71 9.35
N GLN A 44 -9.49 -28.67 8.43
CA GLN A 44 -9.23 -28.60 6.99
C GLN A 44 -8.83 -27.20 6.50
N THR A 45 -7.52 -27.02 6.25
CA THR A 45 -6.90 -25.81 5.71
C THR A 45 -7.39 -25.56 4.28
N SER A 46 -8.56 -24.92 4.17
CA SER A 46 -8.86 -24.11 2.98
C SER A 46 -7.98 -22.87 3.02
N PRO A 47 -7.48 -22.39 1.86
CA PRO A 47 -6.75 -21.13 1.79
C PRO A 47 -7.60 -20.01 2.39
N ILE A 48 -7.01 -19.22 3.29
CA ILE A 48 -7.67 -18.05 3.87
C ILE A 48 -7.97 -17.08 2.71
N ASP A 49 -9.24 -16.98 2.32
CA ASP A 49 -9.71 -15.97 1.36
C ASP A 49 -9.59 -14.59 2.04
N THR A 50 -8.47 -13.91 1.80
CA THR A 50 -8.17 -12.58 2.33
C THR A 50 -8.95 -11.46 1.64
N THR A 51 -9.92 -11.78 0.78
CA THR A 51 -10.66 -10.76 0.04
C THR A 51 -11.65 -10.01 0.95
N PRO A 52 -11.62 -8.66 1.00
CA PRO A 52 -12.57 -7.89 1.80
C PRO A 52 -14.04 -8.16 1.43
N THR A 53 -14.92 -8.16 2.43
CA THR A 53 -16.36 -8.33 2.23
C THR A 53 -16.93 -7.18 1.38
N GLY A 54 -17.85 -7.49 0.45
CA GLY A 54 -18.50 -6.50 -0.41
C GLY A 54 -17.86 -6.32 -1.79
N TRP A 55 -16.75 -7.00 -2.07
CA TRP A 55 -16.14 -7.01 -3.40
C TRP A 55 -17.02 -7.77 -4.41
N LEU A 56 -17.15 -7.19 -5.60
CA LEU A 56 -17.81 -7.78 -6.76
C LEU A 56 -16.90 -8.85 -7.39
N LYS A 57 -17.40 -9.54 -8.42
CA LYS A 57 -16.69 -10.58 -9.15
C LYS A 57 -16.80 -10.29 -10.64
N GLU A 58 -15.66 -10.40 -11.33
CA GLU A 58 -15.55 -10.33 -12.79
C GLU A 58 -15.07 -11.69 -13.32
N THR A 59 -15.47 -12.03 -14.54
CA THR A 59 -14.96 -13.19 -15.27
C THR A 59 -14.46 -12.71 -16.62
N ASP A 60 -13.17 -12.89 -16.88
CA ASP A 60 -12.63 -12.66 -18.21
C ASP A 60 -13.09 -13.76 -19.16
N GLU A 61 -13.88 -13.40 -20.16
CA GLU A 61 -14.46 -14.38 -21.10
C GLU A 61 -13.42 -15.08 -21.98
N ALA A 62 -12.27 -14.45 -22.22
CA ALA A 62 -11.24 -14.98 -23.11
C ALA A 62 -10.43 -16.10 -22.43
N THR A 63 -10.10 -15.93 -21.16
CA THR A 63 -9.28 -16.87 -20.39
C THR A 63 -10.10 -17.76 -19.45
N GLY A 64 -11.33 -17.37 -19.12
CA GLY A 64 -12.15 -18.02 -18.09
C GLY A 64 -11.69 -17.68 -16.67
N LEU A 65 -10.69 -16.82 -16.50
CA LEU A 65 -10.20 -16.39 -15.19
C LEU A 65 -11.24 -15.51 -14.51
N THR A 66 -11.41 -15.74 -13.20
CA THR A 66 -12.28 -14.90 -12.37
C THR A 66 -11.46 -14.18 -11.33
N PHE A 67 -11.85 -12.96 -10.99
CA PHE A 67 -11.24 -12.18 -9.92
C PHE A 67 -12.29 -11.32 -9.23
N ARG A 68 -11.93 -10.81 -8.04
CA ARG A 68 -12.78 -9.93 -7.24
C ARG A 68 -12.24 -8.52 -7.24
N TYR A 69 -13.12 -7.54 -7.13
CA TYR A 69 -12.77 -6.13 -7.16
C TYR A 69 -13.77 -5.27 -6.35
N PRO A 70 -13.37 -4.12 -5.78
CA PRO A 70 -14.29 -3.19 -5.16
C PRO A 70 -15.04 -2.38 -6.22
N ALA A 71 -16.25 -1.89 -5.92
CA ALA A 71 -17.03 -1.08 -6.87
C ALA A 71 -16.32 0.25 -7.23
N ASP A 72 -15.60 0.83 -6.28
CA ASP A 72 -14.77 2.03 -6.42
C ASP A 72 -13.63 2.00 -5.38
N PHE A 73 -12.83 3.08 -5.29
CA PHE A 73 -11.74 3.20 -4.33
C PHE A 73 -12.12 3.91 -3.02
N GLY A 74 -13.39 4.24 -2.80
CA GLY A 74 -13.87 4.95 -1.61
C GLY A 74 -13.40 6.41 -1.51
N THR A 75 -13.07 7.02 -2.64
CA THR A 75 -12.52 8.38 -2.75
C THR A 75 -13.57 9.40 -3.17
N ASN A 76 -13.37 10.67 -2.80
CA ASN A 76 -14.30 11.76 -3.11
C ASN A 76 -13.91 12.55 -4.37
N TYR A 77 -12.60 12.63 -4.65
CA TYR A 77 -12.01 13.47 -5.70
C TYR A 77 -11.33 12.64 -6.81
N ILE A 78 -11.41 11.32 -6.69
CA ILE A 78 -10.88 10.34 -7.63
C ILE A 78 -12.01 9.36 -7.95
N SER A 79 -12.25 9.11 -9.23
CA SER A 79 -13.30 8.19 -9.67
C SER A 79 -12.77 7.20 -10.70
N VAL A 80 -13.30 5.99 -10.67
CA VAL A 80 -13.06 4.98 -11.70
C VAL A 80 -13.65 5.42 -13.05
N VAL A 81 -13.01 5.03 -14.16
CA VAL A 81 -13.49 5.29 -15.52
C VAL A 81 -13.63 3.97 -16.27
N ASP A 82 -12.52 3.30 -16.58
CA ASP A 82 -12.50 1.95 -17.15
C ASP A 82 -12.28 0.94 -16.02
N TRP A 83 -13.38 0.44 -15.44
CA TRP A 83 -13.37 -0.41 -14.25
C TRP A 83 -14.51 -1.46 -14.27
N PRO A 84 -14.32 -2.71 -13.79
CA PRO A 84 -13.11 -3.31 -13.18
C PRO A 84 -11.87 -3.29 -14.10
N PRO A 85 -10.68 -3.58 -13.57
CA PRO A 85 -9.50 -3.71 -14.41
C PRO A 85 -9.73 -4.75 -15.50
N LYS A 86 -9.42 -4.40 -16.74
CA LYS A 86 -9.35 -5.38 -17.82
C LYS A 86 -8.15 -6.29 -17.57
N LEU A 87 -8.39 -7.59 -17.60
CA LEU A 87 -7.38 -8.63 -17.46
C LEU A 87 -6.85 -9.02 -18.86
N GLU A 88 -5.54 -9.16 -18.97
CA GLU A 88 -4.87 -9.73 -20.14
C GLU A 88 -3.81 -10.73 -19.67
N VAL A 89 -3.72 -11.87 -20.36
CA VAL A 89 -2.68 -12.88 -20.11
C VAL A 89 -1.81 -12.97 -21.35
N LEU A 90 -0.52 -12.67 -21.17
CA LEU A 90 0.50 -12.77 -22.20
C LEU A 90 1.30 -14.06 -21.98
N THR A 91 1.55 -14.80 -23.05
CA THR A 91 2.32 -16.05 -23.00
C THR A 91 3.82 -15.84 -22.73
N GLU A 92 4.26 -14.59 -22.61
CA GLU A 92 5.65 -14.23 -22.36
C GLU A 92 5.96 -14.27 -20.85
N GLU A 93 7.19 -14.68 -20.51
CA GLU A 93 7.66 -14.64 -19.13
C GLU A 93 7.69 -13.20 -18.60
N PHE A 94 7.31 -13.05 -17.33
CA PHE A 94 7.27 -11.75 -16.69
C PHE A 94 8.67 -11.13 -16.59
N SER A 95 8.79 -9.92 -17.12
CA SER A 95 9.98 -9.07 -17.00
C SER A 95 9.56 -7.62 -16.88
N CYS A 96 10.27 -6.86 -16.05
CA CYS A 96 10.00 -5.45 -15.85
C CYS A 96 11.23 -4.61 -16.17
N THR A 97 11.11 -3.76 -17.20
CA THR A 97 12.12 -2.77 -17.58
C THR A 97 11.60 -1.39 -17.26
N GLU A 98 12.25 -0.70 -16.31
CA GLU A 98 11.88 0.67 -15.93
C GLU A 98 12.30 1.65 -17.02
N ALA A 99 11.36 2.48 -17.48
CA ALA A 99 11.57 3.41 -18.58
C ALA A 99 10.44 4.46 -18.67
N GLY A 100 10.64 5.43 -19.57
CA GLY A 100 9.58 6.34 -20.01
C GLY A 100 9.30 7.51 -19.06
N GLU A 101 8.27 8.27 -19.42
CA GLU A 101 7.78 9.45 -18.71
C GLU A 101 6.26 9.42 -18.69
N GLU A 102 5.65 9.85 -17.59
CA GLU A 102 4.20 9.71 -17.38
C GLU A 102 3.38 10.53 -18.39
N THR A 103 3.95 11.62 -18.89
CA THR A 103 3.35 12.48 -19.92
C THR A 103 3.64 12.02 -21.35
N SER A 104 4.45 10.97 -21.52
CA SER A 104 4.70 10.37 -22.82
C SER A 104 3.60 9.36 -23.18
N ARG A 105 3.36 9.13 -24.47
CA ARG A 105 2.37 8.15 -24.95
C ARG A 105 2.62 6.72 -24.47
N ALA A 106 3.86 6.38 -24.11
CA ALA A 106 4.19 5.05 -23.58
C ALA A 106 4.04 4.97 -22.05
N GLY A 107 3.76 6.09 -21.39
CA GLY A 107 3.76 6.22 -19.94
C GLY A 107 5.14 6.07 -19.32
N ARG A 108 5.15 6.06 -17.98
CA ARG A 108 6.30 5.75 -17.15
C ARG A 108 6.09 4.39 -16.50
N THR A 109 7.04 3.49 -16.70
CA THR A 109 7.06 2.17 -16.10
C THR A 109 8.07 2.14 -14.95
N ASN A 110 7.64 1.70 -13.77
CA ASN A 110 8.52 1.47 -12.63
C ASN A 110 8.24 0.10 -12.01
N LYS A 111 9.26 -0.53 -11.45
CA LYS A 111 9.14 -1.76 -10.68
C LYS A 111 8.70 -1.44 -9.26
N GLN A 112 7.71 -2.17 -8.75
CA GLN A 112 7.22 -2.00 -7.39
C GLN A 112 6.96 -3.35 -6.72
N ILE A 113 7.26 -3.44 -5.43
CA ILE A 113 6.87 -4.60 -4.61
C ILE A 113 5.64 -4.22 -3.81
N ILE A 114 4.50 -4.84 -4.10
CA ILE A 114 3.20 -4.52 -3.50
C ILE A 114 2.58 -5.79 -2.94
N GLY A 115 2.35 -5.85 -1.63
CA GLY A 115 1.83 -7.05 -0.98
C GLY A 115 2.75 -8.28 -1.13
N GLY A 116 4.07 -8.07 -1.26
CA GLY A 116 5.07 -9.14 -1.43
C GLY A 116 5.22 -9.66 -2.86
N ARG A 117 4.43 -9.16 -3.82
CA ARG A 117 4.52 -9.48 -5.25
C ARG A 117 5.22 -8.37 -6.01
N GLU A 118 6.07 -8.73 -6.96
CA GLU A 118 6.67 -7.79 -7.90
C GLU A 118 5.68 -7.42 -8.99
N PHE A 119 5.52 -6.12 -9.23
CA PHE A 119 4.73 -5.54 -10.29
C PHE A 119 5.59 -4.63 -11.16
N CYS A 120 5.30 -4.63 -12.46
CA CYS A 120 5.67 -3.58 -13.38
C CYS A 120 4.48 -2.63 -13.53
N VAL A 121 4.61 -1.42 -12.99
CA VAL A 121 3.54 -0.43 -12.95
C VAL A 121 3.82 0.65 -13.98
N THR A 122 2.99 0.69 -15.02
CA THR A 122 3.01 1.75 -16.03
C THR A 122 1.90 2.75 -15.76
N THR A 123 2.24 4.02 -15.73
CA THR A 123 1.30 5.14 -15.57
C THR A 123 1.43 6.10 -16.74
N GLU A 124 0.31 6.44 -17.36
CA GLU A 124 0.20 7.49 -18.39
C GLU A 124 -0.87 8.48 -17.97
N SER A 125 -0.58 9.78 -18.00
CA SER A 125 -1.51 10.82 -17.58
C SER A 125 -1.81 11.82 -18.69
N GLU A 126 -3.10 12.07 -18.94
CA GLU A 126 -3.59 13.07 -19.88
C GLU A 126 -4.45 14.11 -19.15
N GLY A 127 -4.12 15.40 -19.38
CA GLY A 127 -4.90 16.51 -18.86
C GLY A 127 -6.17 16.77 -19.69
N ALA A 128 -7.31 16.90 -19.02
CA ALA A 128 -8.58 17.33 -19.59
C ALA A 128 -9.10 18.59 -18.88
N ALA A 129 -10.12 19.25 -19.45
CA ALA A 129 -10.73 20.41 -18.81
C ALA A 129 -11.28 20.02 -17.41
N GLY A 130 -10.66 20.56 -16.36
CA GLY A 130 -11.06 20.33 -14.96
C GLY A 130 -10.65 18.98 -14.36
N SER A 131 -9.91 18.13 -15.07
CA SER A 131 -9.47 16.82 -14.56
C SER A 131 -8.20 16.31 -15.21
N VAL A 132 -7.62 15.27 -14.64
CA VAL A 132 -6.52 14.48 -15.21
C VAL A 132 -6.99 13.04 -15.25
N TYR A 133 -6.87 12.39 -16.40
CA TYR A 133 -7.10 10.96 -16.55
C TYR A 133 -5.74 10.27 -16.44
N THR A 134 -5.63 9.28 -15.57
CA THR A 134 -4.42 8.47 -15.46
C THR A 134 -4.79 7.03 -15.77
N MET A 135 -4.12 6.49 -16.79
CA MET A 135 -4.19 5.08 -17.16
C MET A 135 -3.11 4.32 -16.40
N TYR A 136 -3.49 3.16 -15.89
CA TYR A 136 -2.62 2.26 -15.16
C TYR A 136 -2.53 0.94 -15.90
N ALA A 137 -1.32 0.38 -15.99
CA ALA A 137 -1.08 -1.01 -16.33
C ALA A 137 -0.23 -1.66 -15.23
N TYR A 138 -0.71 -2.75 -14.66
CA TYR A 138 -0.02 -3.54 -13.64
C TYR A 138 0.29 -4.92 -14.22
N GLY A 139 1.53 -5.12 -14.67
CA GLY A 139 2.05 -6.42 -15.11
C GLY A 139 2.68 -7.18 -13.95
N PHE A 140 2.46 -8.49 -13.84
CA PHE A 140 3.07 -9.35 -12.83
C PHE A 140 3.14 -10.81 -13.30
N ASP A 141 3.97 -11.61 -12.63
CA ASP A 141 4.09 -13.05 -12.88
C ASP A 141 2.83 -13.82 -12.46
N GLY A 142 2.21 -14.48 -13.43
CA GLY A 142 1.05 -15.37 -13.29
C GLY A 142 1.41 -16.85 -13.15
N GLY A 143 2.69 -17.20 -13.01
CA GLY A 143 3.16 -18.59 -12.93
C GLY A 143 3.76 -19.09 -14.24
N GLY A 144 4.61 -18.27 -14.87
CA GLY A 144 5.24 -18.55 -16.17
C GLY A 144 4.62 -17.80 -17.35
N GLU A 145 3.54 -17.06 -17.10
CA GLU A 145 2.90 -16.12 -18.02
C GLU A 145 2.89 -14.73 -17.37
N THR A 146 2.72 -13.68 -18.16
CA THR A 146 2.54 -12.33 -17.65
C THR A 146 1.07 -11.98 -17.61
N VAL A 147 0.55 -11.67 -16.42
CA VAL A 147 -0.80 -11.13 -16.25
C VAL A 147 -0.70 -9.61 -16.18
N VAL A 148 -1.55 -8.92 -16.94
CA VAL A 148 -1.62 -7.46 -16.98
C VAL A 148 -3.03 -7.03 -16.61
N PHE A 149 -3.14 -6.15 -15.63
CA PHE A 149 -4.36 -5.39 -15.36
C PHE A 149 -4.27 -3.99 -15.92
N THR A 150 -5.29 -3.57 -16.67
CA THR A 150 -5.40 -2.19 -17.16
C THR A 150 -6.69 -1.53 -16.69
N PHE A 151 -6.59 -0.30 -16.20
CA PHE A 151 -7.73 0.52 -15.79
C PHE A 151 -7.37 2.00 -15.86
N SER A 152 -8.39 2.85 -15.78
CA SER A 152 -8.18 4.30 -15.76
C SER A 152 -8.95 4.96 -14.63
N LEU A 153 -8.33 5.99 -14.06
CA LEU A 153 -8.89 6.81 -13.00
C LEU A 153 -8.94 8.26 -13.45
N LYS A 154 -10.01 8.95 -13.07
CA LYS A 154 -10.17 10.38 -13.25
C LYS A 154 -9.92 11.07 -11.92
N PHE A 155 -9.00 12.03 -11.93
CA PHE A 155 -8.70 12.88 -10.80
C PHE A 155 -9.14 14.32 -11.09
N VAL A 156 -9.98 14.90 -10.24
CA VAL A 156 -10.41 16.30 -10.41
C VAL A 156 -9.25 17.27 -10.19
N GLN A 157 -9.27 18.43 -10.85
CA GLN A 157 -8.30 19.50 -10.59
C GLN A 157 -8.66 20.21 -9.29
N CYS A 158 -7.84 20.01 -8.25
CA CYS A 158 -8.12 20.55 -6.91
C CYS A 158 -8.18 22.08 -6.86
N ASP A 159 -7.47 22.78 -7.76
CA ASP A 159 -7.46 24.25 -7.79
C ASP A 159 -8.78 24.86 -8.31
N ASN A 160 -9.74 24.03 -8.73
CA ASN A 160 -11.10 24.46 -9.06
C ASN A 160 -12.02 24.56 -7.84
N TYR A 161 -11.54 24.21 -6.65
CA TYR A 161 -12.29 24.25 -5.40
C TYR A 161 -11.77 25.35 -4.49
N ASP A 162 -12.64 25.88 -3.64
CA ASP A 162 -12.25 26.75 -2.52
C ASP A 162 -11.87 25.92 -1.29
N GLU A 163 -11.31 26.57 -0.26
CA GLU A 163 -11.06 25.92 1.02
C GLU A 163 -12.37 25.65 1.78
N PRO A 164 -12.51 24.49 2.46
CA PRO A 164 -11.46 23.48 2.75
C PRO A 164 -11.30 22.38 1.69
N ASP A 165 -12.16 22.33 0.67
CA ASP A 165 -12.23 21.24 -0.30
C ASP A 165 -10.97 21.14 -1.16
N GLN A 166 -10.35 22.28 -1.48
CA GLN A 166 -9.05 22.30 -2.16
C GLN A 166 -7.99 21.51 -1.38
N SER A 167 -7.86 21.78 -0.08
CA SER A 167 -6.90 21.07 0.79
C SER A 167 -7.25 19.60 0.96
N LEU A 168 -8.54 19.26 1.11
CA LEU A 168 -9.00 17.87 1.19
C LEU A 168 -8.69 17.09 -0.09
N CYS A 169 -8.97 17.68 -1.25
CA CYS A 169 -8.64 17.11 -2.56
C CYS A 169 -7.14 16.86 -2.72
N LYS A 170 -6.31 17.86 -2.42
CA LYS A 170 -4.84 17.73 -2.51
C LYS A 170 -4.33 16.60 -1.60
N ASN A 171 -4.82 16.54 -0.37
CA ASN A 171 -4.43 15.51 0.58
C ASN A 171 -4.87 14.09 0.16
N GLU A 172 -6.11 13.93 -0.34
CA GLU A 172 -6.59 12.65 -0.87
C GLU A 172 -5.70 12.20 -2.02
N ARG A 173 -5.45 13.08 -3.00
CA ARG A 173 -4.60 12.78 -4.16
C ARG A 173 -3.17 12.42 -3.80
N THR A 174 -2.55 13.09 -2.84
CA THR A 174 -1.17 12.80 -2.42
C THR A 174 -1.04 11.46 -1.70
N ARG A 175 -2.10 10.99 -1.02
CA ARG A 175 -2.10 9.72 -0.28
C ARG A 175 -2.65 8.55 -1.08
N PHE A 176 -3.30 8.84 -2.20
CA PHE A 176 -3.93 7.82 -3.02
C PHE A 176 -2.88 6.95 -3.69
N ASP A 177 -3.00 5.65 -3.47
CA ASP A 177 -2.22 4.61 -4.14
C ASP A 177 -3.15 3.43 -4.45
N PRO A 178 -3.42 3.12 -5.73
CA PRO A 178 -4.27 2.00 -6.08
C PRO A 178 -3.57 0.63 -5.90
N GLY A 179 -2.25 0.61 -5.66
CA GLY A 179 -1.43 -0.59 -5.66
C GLY A 179 -1.92 -1.68 -4.70
N VAL A 180 -2.24 -1.35 -3.45
CA VAL A 180 -2.71 -2.34 -2.47
C VAL A 180 -4.01 -3.00 -2.94
N THR A 181 -4.95 -2.22 -3.46
CA THR A 181 -6.20 -2.74 -4.04
C THR A 181 -5.91 -3.65 -5.22
N VAL A 182 -5.04 -3.25 -6.15
CA VAL A 182 -4.67 -4.09 -7.30
C VAL A 182 -3.98 -5.39 -6.85
N SER A 183 -3.14 -5.36 -5.82
CA SER A 183 -2.51 -6.56 -5.26
C SER A 183 -3.55 -7.52 -4.67
N LEU A 184 -4.57 -7.01 -3.97
CA LEU A 184 -5.69 -7.81 -3.49
C LEU A 184 -6.52 -8.39 -4.65
N ILE A 185 -6.77 -7.63 -5.71
CA ILE A 185 -7.41 -8.11 -6.94
C ILE A 185 -6.60 -9.27 -7.54
N ALA A 186 -5.29 -9.09 -7.71
CA ALA A 186 -4.39 -10.10 -8.26
C ALA A 186 -4.39 -11.40 -7.43
N ASN A 187 -4.43 -11.29 -6.10
CA ASN A 187 -4.47 -12.45 -5.21
C ASN A 187 -5.81 -13.19 -5.23
N SER A 188 -6.87 -12.58 -5.78
CA SER A 188 -8.19 -13.21 -5.90
C SER A 188 -8.40 -13.96 -7.23
N ILE A 189 -7.42 -13.92 -8.14
CA ILE A 189 -7.49 -14.61 -9.44
C ILE A 189 -7.58 -16.12 -9.21
N LYS A 190 -8.52 -16.75 -9.90
CA LYS A 190 -8.69 -18.20 -9.92
C LYS A 190 -9.35 -18.66 -11.22
N ASN A 191 -9.03 -19.89 -11.61
CA ASN A 191 -9.84 -20.65 -12.57
C ASN A 191 -11.10 -21.17 -11.85
N GLU A 192 -12.24 -21.12 -12.53
CA GLU A 192 -13.47 -21.79 -12.08
C GLU A 192 -13.85 -22.95 -12.98
#